data_AF-A0A955QMK0-F1
#
_entry.id   AF-A0A955QMK0-F1
#
_cell.length_a   1.000
_cell.length_b   1.000
_cell.length_c   1.000
_cell.angle_alpha   90.00
_cell.angle_beta   90.00
_cell.angle_gamma   90.00
#
_symmetry.space_group_name_H-M   'P 1'
#
loop_
_entity.id
_entity.type
_entity.pdbx_description
1 polymer ?
#
loop_
_entity_poly.entity_id
_entity_poly.type
_entity_poly.pdbx_seq_one_letter_code
_entity_poly.pdbx_strand_id
1 'polypeptide(L)'
;MGKIDLDKIENIQMDQNSPPLANYQALTYLAQGLFKLATVVRRQEIEIIKKYNGKPHTFIMMSSRSGDIPGDFHSIFNWFATDLVNYGRLIGLIDYLQKKSLNIKDISYQSSRADQNLIRNEAIAHSKSYVQKVFPEICQWRNKISAHFAVIDPYKDDNLATLEISVMCTVSYTKPYYEAGSFSWTHGQDTSLIPKWKLTKIYEELIPRYWSTIKLHDLP
;
A
#
# COMPACT_ATOMS: atom_id res chain seq x y z
N MET A 1 -18.02 24.41 4.26
CA MET A 1 -17.33 23.21 3.75
C MET A 1 -18.17 22.00 4.13
N GLY A 2 -18.07 20.88 3.40
CA GLY A 2 -19.00 19.74 3.52
C GLY A 2 -18.40 18.52 4.20
N LYS A 3 -19.15 17.42 4.22
CA LYS A 3 -18.60 16.09 4.51
C LYS A 3 -17.84 15.58 3.28
N ILE A 4 -16.75 14.85 3.51
CA ILE A 4 -16.03 14.11 2.47
C ILE A 4 -16.11 12.61 2.73
N ASP A 5 -16.33 11.83 1.68
CA ASP A 5 -16.24 10.37 1.74
C ASP A 5 -14.77 9.97 1.74
N LEU A 6 -14.34 9.23 2.75
CA LEU A 6 -12.98 8.69 2.86
C LEU A 6 -12.94 7.21 2.43
N ASP A 7 -13.95 6.43 2.77
CA ASP A 7 -14.16 5.05 2.30
C ASP A 7 -15.66 4.84 2.05
N LYS A 8 -16.04 4.61 0.79
CA LYS A 8 -17.44 4.41 0.39
C LYS A 8 -17.99 3.03 0.73
N ILE A 9 -17.13 2.02 0.87
CA ILE A 9 -17.53 0.65 1.18
C ILE A 9 -17.79 0.50 2.68
N GLU A 10 -16.95 1.10 3.52
CA GLU A 10 -17.10 1.09 4.98
C GLU A 10 -17.91 2.28 5.51
N ASN A 11 -18.39 3.15 4.62
CA ASN A 11 -19.14 4.37 4.92
C ASN A 11 -18.40 5.30 5.92
N ILE A 12 -17.10 5.49 5.72
CA ILE A 12 -16.28 6.39 6.54
C ILE A 12 -16.32 7.77 5.90
N GLN A 13 -16.87 8.74 6.62
CA GLN A 13 -16.98 10.13 6.21
C GLN A 13 -16.35 11.07 7.23
N MET A 14 -15.69 12.12 6.76
CA MET A 14 -15.11 13.16 7.62
C MET A 14 -15.83 14.49 7.43
N ASP A 15 -16.21 15.13 8.53
CA ASP A 15 -16.70 16.51 8.52
C ASP A 15 -15.49 17.48 8.45
N GLN A 16 -15.43 18.25 7.37
CA GLN A 16 -14.34 19.22 7.17
C GLN A 16 -14.44 20.44 8.08
N ASN A 17 -15.61 20.73 8.67
CA ASN A 17 -15.78 21.86 9.59
C ASN A 17 -15.32 21.52 11.01
N SER A 18 -15.22 20.23 11.33
CA SER A 18 -14.72 19.73 12.62
C SER A 18 -13.88 18.46 12.42
N PRO A 19 -12.72 18.57 11.74
CA PRO A 19 -11.92 17.40 11.43
C PRO A 19 -11.24 16.88 12.71
N PRO A 20 -11.23 15.56 12.95
CA PRO A 20 -10.54 14.98 14.12
C PRO A 20 -9.01 15.14 14.04
N LEU A 21 -8.49 15.43 12.85
CA LEU A 21 -7.08 15.69 12.56
C LEU A 21 -6.93 17.04 11.84
N ALA A 22 -6.12 17.96 12.39
CA ALA A 22 -5.90 19.28 11.77
C ALA A 22 -5.24 19.20 10.39
N ASN A 23 -4.32 18.24 10.21
CA ASN A 23 -3.54 18.07 8.98
C ASN A 23 -4.12 17.02 8.02
N TYR A 24 -5.44 16.99 7.85
CA TYR A 24 -6.11 16.00 7.01
C TYR A 24 -5.78 16.12 5.50
N GLN A 25 -5.16 17.23 5.06
CA GLN A 25 -4.61 17.38 3.70
C GLN A 25 -3.58 16.31 3.34
N ALA A 26 -2.98 15.64 4.33
CA ALA A 26 -2.11 14.49 4.11
C ALA A 26 -2.80 13.38 3.30
N LEU A 27 -4.12 13.18 3.46
CA LEU A 27 -4.89 12.24 2.66
C LEU A 27 -4.87 12.62 1.17
N THR A 28 -5.03 13.91 0.86
CA THR A 28 -4.98 14.41 -0.51
C THR A 28 -3.60 14.20 -1.14
N TYR A 29 -2.52 14.50 -0.42
CA TYR A 29 -1.17 14.31 -0.92
C TYR A 29 -0.84 12.83 -1.18
N LEU A 30 -1.24 11.95 -0.26
CA LEU A 30 -1.06 10.50 -0.42
C LEU A 30 -1.88 9.97 -1.61
N ALA A 31 -3.15 10.38 -1.75
CA ALA A 31 -3.98 9.97 -2.88
C ALA A 31 -3.39 10.42 -4.24
N GLN A 32 -2.87 11.65 -4.31
CA GLN A 32 -2.19 12.16 -5.51
C GLN A 32 -0.89 11.41 -5.79
N GLY A 33 -0.10 11.10 -4.76
CA GLY A 33 1.11 10.29 -4.87
C GLY A 33 0.81 8.89 -5.42
N LEU A 34 -0.19 8.21 -4.85
CA LEU A 34 -0.66 6.90 -5.30
C LEU A 34 -1.11 6.93 -6.76
N PHE A 35 -1.91 7.92 -7.15
CA PHE A 35 -2.34 8.10 -8.54
C PHE A 35 -1.15 8.29 -9.48
N LYS A 36 -0.18 9.11 -9.10
CA LYS A 36 1.02 9.37 -9.90
C LYS A 36 1.84 8.09 -10.10
N LEU A 37 2.09 7.34 -9.03
CA LEU A 37 2.82 6.07 -9.11
C LEU A 37 2.09 5.05 -10.00
N ALA A 38 0.78 4.90 -9.82
CA ALA A 38 -0.04 4.01 -10.65
C ALA A 38 -0.06 4.44 -12.13
N THR A 39 -0.09 5.74 -12.41
CA THR A 39 -0.04 6.27 -13.78
C THR A 39 1.31 6.00 -14.46
N VAL A 40 2.41 6.12 -13.72
CA VAL A 40 3.76 5.80 -14.24
C VAL A 40 3.84 4.33 -14.63
N VAL A 41 3.37 3.42 -13.76
CA VAL A 41 3.36 1.98 -14.07
C VAL A 41 2.42 1.67 -15.24
N ARG A 42 1.19 2.21 -15.24
CA ARG A 42 0.22 2.01 -16.33
C ARG A 42 0.77 2.43 -17.68
N ARG A 43 1.51 3.54 -17.74
CA ARG A 43 2.15 3.98 -18.98
C ARG A 43 3.10 2.91 -19.52
N GLN A 44 3.93 2.32 -18.67
CA GLN A 44 4.85 1.26 -19.10
C GLN A 44 4.12 -0.02 -19.49
N GLU A 45 3.02 -0.37 -18.79
CA GLU A 45 2.14 -1.49 -19.18
C GLU A 45 1.58 -1.30 -20.58
N ILE A 46 1.13 -0.09 -20.91
CA ILE A 46 0.64 0.25 -22.26
C ILE A 46 1.76 0.12 -23.30
N GLU A 47 2.95 0.70 -23.02
CA GLU A 47 4.07 0.66 -23.95
C GLU A 47 4.60 -0.75 -24.21
N ILE A 48 4.68 -1.60 -23.18
CA ILE A 48 5.11 -2.99 -23.38
C ILE A 48 4.05 -3.79 -24.14
N ILE A 49 2.75 -3.57 -23.90
CA ILE A 49 1.69 -4.23 -24.68
C ILE A 49 1.78 -3.84 -26.16
N LYS A 50 1.99 -2.55 -26.47
CA LYS A 50 2.20 -2.07 -27.85
C LYS A 50 3.45 -2.66 -28.48
N LYS A 51 4.59 -2.64 -27.76
CA LYS A 51 5.88 -3.17 -28.24
C LYS A 51 5.77 -4.60 -28.74
N TYR A 52 4.95 -5.41 -28.08
CA TYR A 52 4.79 -6.82 -28.44
C TYR A 52 3.45 -7.14 -29.12
N ASN A 53 2.79 -6.15 -29.74
CA ASN A 53 1.54 -6.31 -30.49
C ASN A 53 0.46 -7.09 -29.72
N GLY A 54 0.37 -6.86 -28.42
CA GLY A 54 -0.63 -7.50 -27.57
C GLY A 54 -0.45 -9.01 -27.33
N LYS A 55 0.61 -9.67 -27.81
CA LYS A 55 0.79 -11.10 -27.51
C LYS A 55 1.10 -11.32 -26.02
N PRO A 56 0.81 -12.50 -25.43
CA PRO A 56 1.17 -12.80 -24.05
C PRO A 56 2.69 -12.80 -23.85
N HIS A 57 3.17 -12.13 -22.81
CA HIS A 57 4.58 -12.13 -22.42
C HIS A 57 4.71 -12.16 -20.90
N THR A 58 5.77 -12.81 -20.44
CA THR A 58 6.21 -12.78 -19.05
C THR A 58 7.68 -12.40 -19.02
N PHE A 59 8.04 -11.40 -18.25
CA PHE A 59 9.43 -10.98 -18.03
C PHE A 59 9.72 -11.01 -16.53
N ILE A 60 10.79 -11.68 -16.11
CA ILE A 60 11.21 -11.71 -14.71
C ILE A 60 12.49 -10.89 -14.59
N MET A 61 12.48 -9.80 -13.82
CA MET A 61 13.70 -9.05 -13.55
C MET A 61 14.52 -9.81 -12.51
N MET A 62 15.50 -10.61 -12.96
CA MET A 62 16.53 -11.16 -12.08
C MET A 62 17.83 -10.34 -12.08
N SER A 63 17.96 -9.39 -13.01
CA SER A 63 19.05 -8.43 -13.05
C SER A 63 18.59 -7.14 -13.73
N SER A 64 19.27 -6.03 -13.44
CA SER A 64 19.04 -4.71 -14.06
C SER A 64 19.30 -4.67 -15.58
N ARG A 65 19.59 -5.80 -16.21
CA ARG A 65 19.95 -5.92 -17.64
C ARG A 65 18.77 -6.29 -18.55
N SER A 66 17.60 -6.64 -18.00
CA SER A 66 16.39 -6.81 -18.82
C SER A 66 15.79 -5.44 -19.13
N GLY A 67 16.01 -4.93 -20.35
CA GLY A 67 15.60 -3.58 -20.76
C GLY A 67 14.09 -3.30 -20.73
N ASP A 68 13.25 -4.31 -20.47
CA ASP A 68 11.79 -4.21 -20.45
C ASP A 68 11.19 -3.90 -19.06
N ILE A 69 12.01 -3.95 -18.01
CA ILE A 69 11.59 -3.60 -16.65
C ILE A 69 12.44 -2.40 -16.20
N PRO A 70 11.84 -1.20 -16.06
CA PRO A 70 12.58 -0.02 -15.67
C PRO A 70 13.23 -0.19 -14.28
N GLY A 71 14.48 0.25 -14.13
CA GLY A 71 15.26 0.03 -12.91
C GLY A 71 14.69 0.71 -11.66
N ASP A 72 13.82 1.70 -11.82
CA ASP A 72 13.14 2.43 -10.74
C ASP A 72 11.84 1.74 -10.26
N PHE A 73 11.38 0.68 -10.94
CA PHE A 73 10.11 0.03 -10.60
C PHE A 73 10.11 -0.57 -9.20
N HIS A 74 11.24 -1.06 -8.74
CA HIS A 74 11.38 -1.57 -7.38
C HIS A 74 11.05 -0.46 -6.35
N SER A 75 11.59 0.74 -6.55
CA SER A 75 11.32 1.90 -5.71
C SER A 75 9.87 2.36 -5.82
N ILE A 76 9.29 2.35 -7.03
CA ILE A 76 7.89 2.70 -7.25
C ILE A 76 6.95 1.77 -6.48
N PHE A 77 7.18 0.45 -6.52
CA PHE A 77 6.38 -0.51 -5.75
C PHE A 77 6.53 -0.29 -4.24
N ASN A 78 7.74 0.01 -3.76
CA ASN A 78 7.99 0.28 -2.35
C ASN A 78 7.31 1.56 -1.85
N TRP A 79 7.38 2.64 -2.63
CA TRP A 79 6.67 3.88 -2.32
C TRP A 79 5.17 3.69 -2.36
N PHE A 80 4.65 2.99 -3.38
CA PHE A 80 3.21 2.72 -3.49
C PHE A 80 2.69 1.94 -2.28
N ALA A 81 3.37 0.86 -1.88
CA ALA A 81 2.97 0.06 -0.73
C ALA A 81 3.02 0.88 0.57
N THR A 82 4.05 1.70 0.75
CA THR A 82 4.21 2.56 1.93
C THR A 82 3.13 3.64 2.00
N ASP A 83 2.89 4.34 0.89
CA ASP A 83 1.91 5.42 0.81
C ASP A 83 0.49 4.88 0.95
N LEU A 84 0.18 3.71 0.38
CA LEU A 84 -1.14 3.10 0.48
C LEU A 84 -1.45 2.66 1.91
N VAL A 85 -0.48 2.06 2.60
CA VAL A 85 -0.62 1.71 4.03
C VAL A 85 -0.77 2.96 4.89
N ASN A 86 -0.02 4.03 4.61
CA ASN A 86 -0.16 5.29 5.35
C ASN A 86 -1.52 5.95 5.09
N TYR A 87 -2.00 5.95 3.84
CA TYR A 87 -3.31 6.47 3.46
C TYR A 87 -4.43 5.73 4.20
N GLY A 88 -4.43 4.40 4.14
CA GLY A 88 -5.44 3.61 4.85
C GLY A 88 -5.34 3.72 6.38
N ARG A 89 -4.13 3.84 6.96
CA ARG A 89 -3.97 4.07 8.40
C ARG A 89 -4.54 5.42 8.83
N LEU A 90 -4.40 6.47 8.01
CA LEU A 90 -5.01 7.76 8.32
C LEU A 90 -6.54 7.69 8.26
N ILE A 91 -7.11 6.98 7.28
CA ILE A 91 -8.56 6.72 7.23
C ILE A 91 -9.02 5.98 8.48
N GLY A 92 -8.34 4.89 8.84
CA GLY A 92 -8.66 4.12 10.05
C GLY A 92 -8.53 4.94 11.33
N LEU A 93 -7.53 5.82 11.43
CA LEU A 93 -7.38 6.74 12.57
C LEU A 93 -8.56 7.71 12.66
N ILE A 94 -8.96 8.31 11.53
CA ILE A 94 -10.11 9.23 11.47
C ILE A 94 -11.39 8.52 11.90
N ASP A 95 -11.65 7.32 11.37
CA ASP A 95 -12.79 6.50 11.74
C ASP A 95 -12.83 6.19 13.25
N TYR A 96 -11.70 5.77 13.81
CA TYR A 96 -11.57 5.52 15.25
C TYR A 96 -11.90 6.77 16.08
N LEU A 97 -11.27 7.91 15.75
CA LEU A 97 -11.46 9.15 16.48
C LEU A 97 -12.92 9.61 16.43
N GLN A 98 -13.57 9.55 15.27
CA GLN A 98 -14.97 9.93 15.14
C GLN A 98 -15.91 9.02 15.93
N LYS A 99 -15.72 7.69 15.86
CA LYS A 99 -16.52 6.72 16.63
C LYS A 99 -16.41 6.92 18.14
N LYS A 100 -15.27 7.43 18.61
CA LYS A 100 -15.04 7.73 20.02
C LYS A 100 -15.33 9.19 20.38
N SER A 101 -15.74 10.02 19.42
CA SER A 101 -15.90 11.47 19.59
C SER A 101 -14.64 12.15 20.14
N LEU A 102 -13.48 11.68 19.68
CA LEU A 102 -12.14 12.18 20.05
C LEU A 102 -11.54 12.99 18.89
N ASN A 103 -10.49 13.74 19.23
CA ASN A 103 -9.61 14.42 18.30
C ASN A 103 -8.14 14.06 18.59
N ILE A 104 -7.22 14.49 17.71
CA ILE A 104 -5.79 14.17 17.84
C ILE A 104 -5.16 14.62 19.16
N LYS A 105 -5.64 15.71 19.77
CA LYS A 105 -5.13 16.21 21.06
C LYS A 105 -5.48 15.26 22.20
N ASP A 106 -6.58 14.52 22.08
CA ASP A 106 -7.00 13.54 23.10
C ASP A 106 -6.07 12.32 23.13
N ILE A 107 -5.26 12.11 22.08
CA ILE A 107 -4.19 11.10 22.07
C ILE A 107 -2.95 11.61 22.84
N SER A 108 -2.72 12.93 22.90
CA SER A 108 -1.49 13.51 23.46
C SER A 108 -1.67 14.24 24.79
N TYR A 109 -2.89 14.61 25.19
CA TYR A 109 -3.16 15.50 26.32
C TYR A 109 -4.25 14.97 27.29
N GLN A 110 -4.20 13.69 27.67
CA GLN A 110 -5.05 13.17 28.76
C GLN A 110 -4.47 13.42 30.16
N SER A 111 -5.34 13.39 31.16
CA SER A 111 -5.03 13.57 32.60
C SER A 111 -4.02 12.57 33.15
N SER A 112 -3.89 11.38 32.56
CA SER A 112 -2.87 10.39 32.93
C SER A 112 -2.15 9.81 31.71
N ARG A 113 -0.87 9.49 31.88
CA ARG A 113 -0.06 8.81 30.84
C ARG A 113 -0.61 7.43 30.48
N ALA A 114 -1.28 6.76 31.42
CA ALA A 114 -1.89 5.46 31.19
C ALA A 114 -3.06 5.57 30.20
N ASP A 115 -3.92 6.57 30.36
CA ASP A 115 -5.06 6.81 29.48
C ASP A 115 -4.60 7.22 28.08
N GLN A 116 -3.55 8.05 27.98
CA GLN A 116 -2.93 8.41 26.69
C GLN A 116 -2.44 7.16 25.94
N ASN A 117 -1.75 6.26 26.65
CA ASN A 117 -1.24 5.04 26.06
C ASN A 117 -2.36 4.10 25.62
N LEU A 118 -3.44 4.00 26.40
CA LEU A 118 -4.59 3.18 26.05
C LEU A 118 -5.26 3.67 24.76
N ILE A 119 -5.63 4.94 24.69
CA ILE A 119 -6.27 5.54 23.50
C ILE A 119 -5.36 5.43 22.28
N ARG A 120 -4.05 5.69 22.46
CA ARG A 120 -3.07 5.55 21.38
C ARG A 120 -3.00 4.11 20.87
N ASN A 121 -2.96 3.13 21.77
CA ASN A 121 -2.89 1.72 21.39
C ASN A 121 -4.16 1.26 20.68
N GLU A 122 -5.33 1.67 21.15
CA GLU A 122 -6.61 1.40 20.49
C GLU A 122 -6.66 2.03 19.08
N ALA A 123 -6.25 3.29 18.94
CA ALA A 123 -6.19 3.97 17.64
C ALA A 123 -5.23 3.26 16.66
N ILE A 124 -4.05 2.84 17.14
CA ILE A 124 -3.07 2.08 16.34
C ILE A 124 -3.65 0.72 15.94
N ALA A 125 -4.27 -0.01 16.87
CA ALA A 125 -4.86 -1.32 16.61
C ALA A 125 -5.98 -1.22 15.58
N HIS A 126 -6.87 -0.24 15.72
CA HIS A 126 -7.96 0.02 14.79
C HIS A 126 -7.43 0.34 13.38
N SER A 127 -6.47 1.25 13.28
CA SER A 127 -5.86 1.64 12.01
C SER A 127 -5.12 0.48 11.33
N LYS A 128 -4.44 -0.38 12.11
CA LYS A 128 -3.78 -1.60 11.60
C LYS A 128 -4.79 -2.62 11.10
N SER A 129 -5.85 -2.87 11.88
CA SER A 129 -6.92 -3.81 11.51
C SER A 129 -7.61 -3.37 10.22
N TYR A 130 -7.87 -2.07 10.08
CA TYR A 130 -8.44 -1.50 8.85
C TYR A 130 -7.59 -1.82 7.62
N VAL A 131 -6.29 -1.50 7.62
CA VAL A 131 -5.44 -1.76 6.44
C VAL A 131 -5.24 -3.24 6.14
N GLN A 132 -5.14 -4.08 7.18
CA GLN A 132 -5.04 -5.53 7.03
C GLN A 132 -6.30 -6.13 6.41
N LYS A 133 -7.47 -5.55 6.69
CA LYS A 133 -8.73 -5.96 6.06
C LYS A 133 -8.81 -5.54 4.60
N VAL A 134 -8.35 -4.33 4.24
CA VAL A 134 -8.57 -3.79 2.90
C VAL A 134 -7.52 -4.23 1.87
N PHE A 135 -6.24 -4.33 2.26
CA PHE A 135 -5.16 -4.74 1.37
C PHE A 135 -4.07 -5.54 2.14
N PRO A 136 -4.38 -6.78 2.55
CA PRO A 136 -3.49 -7.59 3.39
C PRO A 136 -2.11 -7.83 2.74
N GLU A 137 -2.07 -8.11 1.43
CA GLU A 137 -0.83 -8.35 0.68
C GLU A 137 0.10 -7.14 0.67
N ILE A 138 -0.45 -5.93 0.55
CA ILE A 138 0.32 -4.68 0.60
C ILE A 138 0.88 -4.45 2.01
N CYS A 139 0.10 -4.75 3.05
CA CYS A 139 0.56 -4.65 4.43
C CYS A 139 1.76 -5.56 4.68
N GLN A 140 1.68 -6.81 4.22
CA GLN A 140 2.76 -7.77 4.37
C GLN A 140 4.00 -7.34 3.58
N TRP A 141 3.83 -6.96 2.31
CA TRP A 141 4.93 -6.44 1.48
C TRP A 141 5.63 -5.24 2.14
N ARG A 142 4.87 -4.24 2.59
CA ARG A 142 5.40 -3.05 3.24
C ARG A 142 6.24 -3.40 4.47
N ASN A 143 5.78 -4.36 5.28
CA ASN A 143 6.45 -4.75 6.52
C ASN A 143 7.67 -5.64 6.32
N LYS A 144 7.79 -6.31 5.17
CA LYS A 144 8.93 -7.21 4.91
C LYS A 144 9.96 -6.63 3.96
N ILE A 145 9.58 -5.66 3.12
CA ILE A 145 10.43 -5.14 2.03
C ILE A 145 10.47 -3.61 2.04
N SER A 146 9.31 -2.93 1.94
CA SER A 146 9.32 -1.51 1.56
C SER A 146 9.75 -0.55 2.65
N ALA A 147 9.34 -0.78 3.89
CA ALA A 147 9.67 0.13 4.99
C ALA A 147 10.97 -0.23 5.68
N HIS A 148 11.28 -1.52 5.70
CA HIS A 148 12.53 -2.11 6.14
C HIS A 148 12.63 -3.49 5.50
N PHE A 149 13.86 -3.98 5.28
CA PHE A 149 14.07 -5.36 4.88
C PHE A 149 13.90 -6.27 6.09
N ALA A 150 13.16 -7.37 5.93
CA ALA A 150 12.95 -8.35 6.99
C ALA A 150 14.26 -8.90 7.54
N VAL A 151 15.32 -9.02 6.72
CA VAL A 151 16.65 -9.45 7.19
C VAL A 151 17.29 -8.47 8.20
N ILE A 152 16.90 -7.19 8.18
CA ILE A 152 17.42 -6.15 9.11
C ILE A 152 16.56 -6.05 10.36
N ASP A 153 15.25 -6.17 10.23
CA ASP A 153 14.27 -6.07 11.33
C ASP A 153 13.22 -7.19 11.19
N PRO A 154 13.57 -8.43 11.59
CA PRO A 154 12.73 -9.61 11.40
C PRO A 154 11.59 -9.68 12.42
N TYR A 155 10.43 -10.17 11.98
CA TYR A 155 9.34 -10.56 12.87
C TYR A 155 9.49 -12.02 13.32
N LYS A 156 8.78 -12.40 14.38
CA LYS A 156 8.81 -13.75 14.96
C LYS A 156 8.38 -14.86 13.99
N ASP A 157 7.58 -14.52 12.98
CA ASP A 157 7.03 -15.44 11.98
C ASP A 157 7.82 -15.44 10.67
N ASP A 158 8.89 -14.64 10.56
CA ASP A 158 9.75 -14.65 9.37
C ASP A 158 10.62 -15.90 9.33
N ASN A 159 10.49 -16.64 8.23
CA ASN A 159 11.34 -17.80 7.94
C ASN A 159 12.56 -17.40 7.09
N LEU A 160 13.55 -18.28 7.00
CA LEU A 160 14.83 -17.95 6.36
C LEU A 160 14.66 -17.55 4.90
N ALA A 161 13.76 -18.22 4.18
CA ALA A 161 13.43 -17.88 2.80
C ALA A 161 12.87 -16.46 2.65
N THR A 162 12.05 -15.99 3.61
CA THR A 162 11.50 -14.62 3.64
C THR A 162 12.58 -13.59 3.91
N LEU A 163 13.51 -13.88 4.83
CA LEU A 163 14.64 -13.00 5.12
C LEU A 163 15.53 -12.82 3.88
N GLU A 164 15.87 -13.91 3.19
CA GLU A 164 16.72 -13.88 1.99
C GLU A 164 16.06 -13.12 0.84
N ILE A 165 14.78 -13.38 0.54
CA ILE A 165 14.12 -12.69 -0.58
C ILE A 165 13.84 -11.21 -0.28
N SER A 166 13.84 -10.78 0.99
CA SER A 166 13.51 -9.40 1.37
C SER A 166 14.45 -8.36 0.74
N VAL A 167 15.69 -8.74 0.45
CA VAL A 167 16.69 -7.88 -0.22
C VAL A 167 16.73 -8.07 -1.74
N MET A 168 16.12 -9.14 -2.25
CA MET A 168 16.06 -9.50 -3.67
C MET A 168 14.67 -9.29 -4.26
N CYS A 169 13.94 -8.29 -3.79
CA CYS A 169 12.56 -8.08 -4.23
C CYS A 169 12.50 -7.92 -5.76
N THR A 170 11.85 -8.85 -6.44
CA THR A 170 11.76 -8.86 -7.89
C THR A 170 10.42 -8.26 -8.32
N VAL A 171 10.50 -7.29 -9.23
CA VAL A 171 9.35 -6.88 -10.04
C VAL A 171 9.43 -7.65 -11.33
N SER A 172 8.33 -8.29 -11.71
CA SER A 172 8.17 -8.94 -13.01
C SER A 172 7.04 -8.28 -13.77
N TYR A 173 6.91 -8.65 -15.03
CA TYR A 173 5.78 -8.31 -15.85
C TYR A 173 5.08 -9.59 -16.28
N THR A 174 3.78 -9.68 -16.00
CA THR A 174 2.89 -10.72 -16.49
C THR A 174 1.68 -10.03 -17.11
N LYS A 175 1.56 -10.08 -18.44
CA LYS A 175 0.55 -9.30 -19.18
C LYS A 175 -0.83 -9.37 -18.48
N PRO A 176 -1.50 -8.21 -18.25
CA PRO A 176 -1.09 -6.86 -18.65
C PRO A 176 -0.34 -6.06 -17.56
N TYR A 177 0.08 -6.69 -16.47
CA TYR A 177 0.48 -6.00 -15.25
C TYR A 177 1.94 -6.21 -14.88
N TYR A 178 2.56 -5.18 -14.31
CA TYR A 178 3.73 -5.39 -13.47
C TYR A 178 3.31 -5.93 -12.10
N GLU A 179 4.08 -6.88 -11.58
CA GLU A 179 3.78 -7.56 -10.33
C GLU A 179 5.02 -7.73 -9.45
N ALA A 180 4.80 -7.57 -8.16
CA ALA A 180 5.75 -7.83 -7.10
C ALA A 180 5.54 -9.26 -6.57
N GLY A 181 6.60 -9.87 -6.03
CA GLY A 181 6.51 -11.17 -5.36
C GLY A 181 6.19 -12.33 -6.31
N SER A 182 6.56 -12.22 -7.59
CA SER A 182 6.34 -13.29 -8.58
C SER A 182 7.26 -14.50 -8.40
N PHE A 183 8.37 -14.33 -7.67
CA PHE A 183 9.33 -15.38 -7.42
C PHE A 183 9.12 -16.00 -6.04
N SER A 184 8.86 -17.30 -6.00
CA SER A 184 8.76 -18.06 -4.74
C SER A 184 10.15 -18.60 -4.37
N TRP A 185 10.81 -17.98 -3.41
CA TRP A 185 12.11 -18.42 -2.91
C TRP A 185 11.94 -19.51 -1.85
N THR A 186 12.78 -20.55 -1.93
CA THR A 186 12.78 -21.67 -0.98
C THR A 186 14.18 -21.86 -0.41
N HIS A 187 14.28 -22.02 0.91
CA HIS A 187 15.53 -22.35 1.60
C HIS A 187 15.29 -23.56 2.51
N GLY A 188 15.84 -24.71 2.15
CA GLY A 188 15.56 -25.96 2.85
C GLY A 188 14.07 -26.30 2.78
N GLN A 189 13.39 -26.31 3.94
CA GLN A 189 11.94 -26.57 4.04
C GLN A 189 11.09 -25.29 4.04
N ASP A 190 11.72 -24.12 4.16
CA ASP A 190 11.03 -22.84 4.22
C ASP A 190 10.72 -22.31 2.82
N THR A 191 9.51 -21.77 2.65
CA THR A 191 9.10 -21.02 1.47
C THR A 191 8.78 -19.58 1.86
N SER A 192 9.26 -18.63 1.07
CA SER A 192 9.04 -17.20 1.29
C SER A 192 7.56 -16.88 1.48
N LEU A 193 7.28 -16.03 2.47
CA LEU A 193 5.94 -15.52 2.77
C LEU A 193 5.62 -14.22 2.02
N ILE A 194 6.49 -13.76 1.12
CA ILE A 194 6.26 -12.52 0.37
C ILE A 194 5.10 -12.70 -0.62
N PRO A 195 4.01 -11.92 -0.49
CA PRO A 195 2.84 -12.12 -1.32
C PRO A 195 3.05 -11.56 -2.72
N LYS A 196 2.35 -12.17 -3.67
CA LYS A 196 2.27 -11.69 -5.05
C LYS A 196 1.19 -10.62 -5.19
N TRP A 197 1.50 -9.48 -5.81
CA TRP A 197 0.53 -8.41 -6.04
C TRP A 197 0.86 -7.53 -7.25
N LYS A 198 -0.14 -6.80 -7.76
CA LYS A 198 -0.06 -5.99 -9.00
C LYS A 198 -0.46 -4.57 -8.69
N LEU A 199 0.43 -3.61 -8.95
CA LEU A 199 0.27 -2.23 -8.50
C LEU A 199 -0.95 -1.54 -9.12
N THR A 200 -1.05 -1.51 -10.46
CA THR A 200 -2.15 -0.82 -11.12
C THR A 200 -3.47 -1.56 -10.94
N LYS A 201 -3.45 -2.90 -10.88
CA LYS A 201 -4.64 -3.70 -10.55
C LYS A 201 -5.21 -3.36 -9.17
N ILE A 202 -4.37 -3.34 -8.12
CA ILE A 202 -4.80 -2.94 -6.78
C ILE A 202 -5.32 -1.51 -6.77
N TYR A 203 -4.63 -0.59 -7.47
CA TYR A 203 -5.11 0.78 -7.58
C TYR A 203 -6.51 0.83 -8.20
N GLU A 204 -6.75 0.11 -9.29
CA GLU A 204 -8.06 0.01 -9.95
C GLU A 204 -9.15 -0.56 -9.04
N GLU A 205 -8.85 -1.64 -8.31
CA GLU A 205 -9.77 -2.26 -7.36
C GLU A 205 -10.15 -1.30 -6.21
N LEU A 206 -9.28 -0.36 -5.86
CA LEU A 206 -9.50 0.63 -4.81
C LEU A 206 -10.19 1.92 -5.29
N ILE A 207 -10.24 2.20 -6.60
CA ILE A 207 -10.95 3.36 -7.17
C ILE A 207 -12.40 3.47 -6.67
N PRO A 208 -13.27 2.45 -6.76
CA PRO A 208 -14.66 2.58 -6.31
C PRO A 208 -14.77 2.86 -4.80
N ARG A 209 -13.78 2.45 -4.03
CA ARG A 209 -13.72 2.62 -2.58
C ARG A 209 -13.32 4.04 -2.17
N TYR A 210 -12.26 4.57 -2.79
CA TYR A 210 -11.59 5.80 -2.35
C TYR A 210 -11.68 6.97 -3.34
N TRP A 211 -11.68 6.70 -4.64
CA TRP A 211 -11.42 7.72 -5.68
C TRP A 211 -12.33 7.57 -6.89
N SER A 212 -13.64 7.44 -6.68
CA SER A 212 -14.59 7.06 -7.75
C SER A 212 -14.66 8.00 -8.97
N THR A 213 -14.05 9.19 -8.89
CA THR A 213 -13.96 10.17 -9.98
C THR A 213 -12.66 10.07 -10.78
N ILE A 214 -11.69 9.27 -10.33
CA ILE A 214 -10.37 9.11 -10.94
C ILE A 214 -10.34 7.78 -11.70
N LYS A 215 -9.69 7.76 -12.86
CA LYS A 215 -9.44 6.54 -13.64
C LYS A 215 -8.01 6.54 -14.17
N LEU A 216 -7.41 5.35 -14.23
CA LEU A 216 -6.18 5.14 -15.01
C LEU A 216 -6.53 5.09 -16.50
N HIS A 217 -5.54 5.27 -17.36
CA HIS A 217 -5.69 5.02 -18.78
C HIS A 217 -6.01 3.55 -19.04
N ASP A 218 -6.94 3.30 -19.96
CA ASP A 218 -7.32 1.93 -20.35
C ASP A 218 -6.14 1.19 -21.00
N LEU A 219 -6.08 -0.12 -20.75
CA LEU A 219 -5.13 -1.01 -21.41
C LEU A 219 -5.61 -1.31 -22.85
N PRO A 220 -4.70 -1.37 -23.84
CA PRO A 220 -5.02 -1.72 -25.22
C PRO A 220 -5.24 -3.23 -25.44
#